data_AF-G7JWX3-F1
#
_entry.id   AF-G7JWX3-F1
#
_cell.length_a   1.000
_cell.length_b   1.000
_cell.length_c   1.000
_cell.angle_alpha   90.00
_cell.angle_beta   90.00
_cell.angle_gamma   90.00
#
_symmetry.space_group_name_H-M   'P 1'
#
loop_
_entity.id
_entity.type
_entity.pdbx_description
1 polymer ?
#
loop_
_entity_poly.entity_id
_entity_poly.type
_entity_poly.pdbx_seq_one_letter_code
_entity_poly.pdbx_strand_id
1 'polypeptide(L)'
;MLLLPPPMITFTPLILQRFRPFTIRIISAVDLLAKPHTDEVFAKLLHTPITNNTHVCVQDPHDVPNCNDHVRDEVIGLFTRILAPTNVSNRTFYIPRSCAENIFPPLGMEASQHLFIADVHGEDVSMTSGRG
;
A
#
# COMPACT_ATOMS: atom_id res chain seq x y z
N MET A 1 -70.83 -15.66 -13.56
CA MET A 1 -69.81 -14.60 -13.39
C MET A 1 -68.69 -15.21 -12.55
N LEU A 2 -67.64 -15.70 -13.19
CA LEU A 2 -66.48 -16.32 -12.53
C LEU A 2 -65.40 -15.24 -12.40
N LEU A 3 -65.08 -14.82 -11.17
CA LEU A 3 -63.95 -13.92 -10.90
C LEU A 3 -62.64 -14.69 -11.09
N LEU A 4 -61.79 -14.23 -12.00
CA LEU A 4 -60.39 -14.68 -12.07
C LEU A 4 -59.60 -14.09 -10.89
N PRO A 5 -58.68 -14.86 -10.26
CA PRO A 5 -57.82 -14.35 -9.20
C PRO A 5 -56.79 -13.34 -9.76
N PRO A 6 -56.32 -12.37 -8.95
CA PRO A 6 -55.37 -11.37 -9.39
C PRO A 6 -54.00 -12.00 -9.71
N PRO A 7 -53.23 -11.42 -10.65
CA PRO A 7 -51.92 -11.93 -11.02
C PRO A 7 -50.95 -11.82 -9.84
N MET A 8 -50.43 -12.95 -9.37
CA MET A 8 -49.29 -12.97 -8.45
C MET A 8 -48.07 -12.42 -9.19
N ILE A 9 -47.57 -11.27 -8.72
CA ILE A 9 -46.31 -10.69 -9.20
C ILE A 9 -45.19 -11.65 -8.78
N THR A 10 -44.77 -12.51 -9.70
CA THR A 10 -43.58 -13.34 -9.53
C THR A 10 -42.36 -12.44 -9.66
N PHE A 11 -41.71 -12.18 -8.52
CA PHE A 11 -40.42 -11.49 -8.46
C PHE A 11 -39.40 -12.35 -9.20
N THR A 12 -39.14 -12.05 -10.47
CA THR A 12 -38.22 -12.82 -11.31
C THR A 12 -36.78 -12.69 -10.82
N PRO A 13 -36.01 -13.80 -10.72
CA PRO A 13 -34.60 -13.80 -10.28
C PRO A 13 -33.63 -13.09 -11.24
N LEU A 14 -34.12 -12.61 -12.40
CA LEU A 14 -33.34 -11.93 -13.43
C LEU A 14 -32.76 -10.58 -12.98
N ILE A 15 -33.38 -9.91 -11.99
CA ILE A 15 -32.90 -8.61 -11.49
C ILE A 15 -31.64 -8.78 -10.63
N LEU A 16 -31.54 -9.87 -9.88
CA LEU A 16 -30.38 -10.19 -9.04
C LEU A 16 -29.13 -10.56 -9.86
N GLN A 17 -29.31 -11.04 -11.09
CA GLN A 17 -28.19 -11.42 -11.96
C GLN A 17 -27.40 -10.21 -12.52
N ARG A 18 -27.97 -8.99 -12.47
CA ARG A 18 -27.32 -7.76 -12.94
C ARG A 18 -26.37 -7.11 -11.93
N PHE A 19 -26.43 -7.49 -10.66
CA PHE A 19 -25.59 -6.92 -9.60
C PHE A 19 -24.64 -7.99 -9.08
N ARG A 20 -23.47 -8.12 -9.71
CA ARG A 20 -22.39 -8.90 -9.10
C ARG A 20 -21.69 -8.03 -8.05
N PRO A 21 -21.62 -8.44 -6.77
CA PRO A 21 -20.94 -7.66 -5.73
C PRO A 21 -19.43 -7.58 -5.94
N PHE A 22 -18.87 -8.42 -6.81
CA PHE A 22 -17.47 -8.40 -7.22
C PHE A 22 -17.34 -8.79 -8.70
N THR A 23 -16.26 -8.33 -9.33
CA THR A 23 -15.88 -8.70 -10.71
C THR A 23 -14.43 -9.14 -10.71
N ILE A 24 -14.15 -10.29 -11.33
CA ILE A 24 -12.77 -10.78 -11.49
C ILE A 24 -12.11 -9.98 -12.61
N ARG A 25 -10.92 -9.44 -12.33
CA ARG A 25 -10.12 -8.65 -13.27
C ARG A 25 -8.66 -9.07 -13.19
N ILE A 26 -7.93 -8.89 -14.28
CA ILE A 26 -6.48 -9.07 -14.32
C ILE A 26 -5.84 -7.71 -14.03
N ILE A 27 -4.91 -7.67 -13.08
CA ILE A 27 -4.08 -6.49 -12.83
C ILE A 27 -2.92 -6.54 -13.82
N SER A 28 -2.81 -5.52 -14.66
CA SER A 28 -1.77 -5.42 -15.69
C SER A 28 -0.59 -4.56 -15.25
N ALA A 29 -0.81 -3.61 -14.34
CA ALA A 29 0.23 -2.78 -13.75
C ALA A 29 -0.19 -2.24 -12.38
N VAL A 30 0.79 -1.94 -11.55
CA VAL A 30 0.64 -1.31 -10.23
C VAL A 30 1.67 -0.19 -10.12
N ASP A 31 1.20 1.06 -10.03
CA ASP A 31 2.05 2.20 -9.72
C ASP A 31 1.86 2.56 -8.24
N LEU A 32 2.96 2.64 -7.47
CA LEU A 32 2.96 3.12 -6.08
C LEU A 32 3.32 4.61 -6.08
N LEU A 33 2.43 5.46 -5.54
CA LEU A 33 2.51 6.91 -5.66
C LEU A 33 2.22 7.58 -4.31
N ALA A 34 2.69 8.82 -4.16
CA ALA A 34 2.37 9.69 -3.03
C ALA A 34 1.95 11.08 -3.54
N LYS A 35 1.07 11.78 -2.82
CA LYS A 35 0.67 13.16 -3.15
C LYS A 35 1.74 14.16 -2.69
N PRO A 36 2.32 15.00 -3.57
CA PRO A 36 3.44 15.91 -3.24
C PRO A 36 3.24 16.95 -2.13
N HIS A 37 2.02 17.12 -1.61
CA HIS A 37 1.70 18.15 -0.62
C HIS A 37 1.14 17.60 0.68
N THR A 38 0.76 16.32 0.70
CA THR A 38 0.06 15.71 1.84
C THR A 38 0.66 14.37 2.25
N ASP A 39 1.69 13.90 1.53
CA ASP A 39 2.34 12.60 1.69
C ASP A 39 1.36 11.41 1.70
N GLU A 40 0.16 11.60 1.14
CA GLU A 40 -0.87 10.55 1.09
C GLU A 40 -0.46 9.52 0.05
N VAL A 41 -0.16 8.31 0.50
CA VAL A 41 0.25 7.19 -0.35
C VAL A 41 -0.96 6.48 -0.96
N PHE A 42 -0.85 6.10 -2.23
CA PHE A 42 -1.90 5.37 -2.95
C PHE A 42 -1.31 4.49 -4.04
N ALA A 43 -2.07 3.45 -4.42
CA ALA A 43 -1.73 2.58 -5.55
C ALA A 43 -2.67 2.85 -6.72
N LYS A 44 -2.11 3.01 -7.92
CA LYS A 44 -2.86 3.08 -9.17
C LYS A 44 -2.82 1.71 -9.84
N LEU A 45 -4.01 1.11 -9.99
CA LEU A 45 -4.15 -0.23 -10.57
C LEU A 45 -4.69 -0.13 -12.00
N LEU A 46 -3.89 -0.54 -12.98
CA LEU A 46 -4.40 -0.78 -14.34
C LEU A 46 -4.97 -2.19 -14.40
N HIS A 47 -6.25 -2.33 -14.75
CA HIS A 47 -6.92 -3.62 -14.75
C HIS A 47 -7.84 -3.83 -15.95
N THR A 48 -7.93 -5.09 -16.41
CA THR A 48 -8.74 -5.49 -17.55
C THR A 48 -9.82 -6.48 -17.11
N PRO A 49 -11.10 -6.30 -17.50
CA PRO A 49 -12.16 -7.26 -17.19
C PRO A 49 -11.94 -8.59 -17.92
N ILE A 50 -12.19 -9.71 -17.23
CA ILE A 50 -12.17 -11.03 -17.85
C ILE A 50 -13.53 -11.26 -18.51
N THR A 51 -13.53 -11.58 -19.82
CA THR A 51 -14.76 -11.88 -20.57
C THR A 51 -14.79 -13.38 -20.89
N ASN A 52 -15.95 -14.02 -20.96
CA ASN A 52 -16.06 -15.48 -21.14
C ASN A 52 -15.35 -16.04 -22.40
N ASN A 53 -14.98 -15.18 -23.37
CA ASN A 53 -14.26 -15.55 -24.60
C ASN A 53 -12.76 -15.22 -24.56
N THR A 54 -12.26 -14.54 -23.54
CA THR A 54 -10.81 -14.40 -23.38
C THR A 54 -10.30 -15.71 -22.83
N HIS A 55 -9.79 -16.57 -23.73
CA HIS A 55 -8.81 -17.60 -23.37
C HIS A 55 -7.57 -16.88 -22.83
N VAL A 56 -7.69 -16.39 -21.61
CA VAL A 56 -6.53 -15.99 -20.83
C VAL A 56 -5.87 -17.32 -20.52
N CYS A 57 -4.85 -17.67 -21.30
CA CYS A 57 -3.76 -18.45 -20.76
C CYS A 57 -3.29 -17.62 -19.57
N VAL A 58 -3.87 -17.90 -18.39
CA VAL A 58 -3.27 -17.51 -17.14
C VAL A 58 -1.97 -18.28 -17.19
N GLN A 59 -0.93 -17.62 -17.70
CA GLN A 59 0.42 -18.13 -17.55
C GLN A 59 0.51 -18.44 -16.07
N ASP A 60 0.77 -19.71 -15.76
CA ASP A 60 1.20 -20.10 -14.44
C ASP A 60 2.25 -19.05 -14.04
N PRO A 61 2.17 -18.44 -12.83
CA PRO A 61 3.14 -17.44 -12.38
C PRO A 61 4.62 -17.86 -12.54
N HIS A 62 4.89 -19.12 -12.89
CA HIS A 62 6.19 -19.66 -13.26
C HIS A 62 6.79 -19.22 -14.62
N ASP A 63 6.03 -18.69 -15.58
CA ASP A 63 6.55 -18.37 -16.93
C ASP A 63 6.63 -16.87 -17.27
N VAL A 64 6.66 -16.00 -16.26
CA VAL A 64 7.21 -14.65 -16.47
C VAL A 64 8.74 -14.81 -16.50
N PRO A 65 9.45 -14.38 -17.56
CA PRO A 65 10.91 -14.35 -17.52
C PRO A 65 11.28 -13.55 -16.29
N ASN A 66 12.02 -14.21 -15.41
CA ASN A 66 12.54 -13.72 -14.15
C ASN A 66 13.25 -12.36 -14.36
N CYS A 67 12.48 -11.28 -14.48
CA CYS A 67 12.92 -9.94 -14.13
C CYS A 67 12.97 -9.96 -12.61
N ASN A 68 13.98 -10.67 -12.11
CA ASN A 68 14.38 -10.70 -10.72
C ASN A 68 14.98 -9.33 -10.38
N ASP A 69 14.15 -8.30 -10.49
CA ASP A 69 14.33 -7.06 -9.78
C ASP A 69 13.15 -6.86 -8.82
N HIS A 70 12.51 -7.97 -8.43
CA HIS A 70 12.02 -8.08 -7.07
C HIS A 70 13.25 -8.06 -6.15
N VAL A 71 13.83 -6.88 -6.00
CA VAL A 71 14.37 -6.46 -4.72
C VAL A 71 13.21 -6.68 -3.76
N ARG A 72 13.20 -7.85 -3.11
CA ARG A 72 12.58 -7.96 -1.81
C ARG A 72 13.35 -6.95 -1.00
N ASP A 73 12.86 -5.71 -0.96
CA ASP A 73 13.33 -4.71 -0.03
C ASP A 73 13.03 -5.30 1.34
N GLU A 74 13.97 -6.08 1.86
CA GLU A 74 13.99 -6.46 3.25
C GLU A 74 14.04 -5.16 4.00
N VAL A 75 12.91 -4.76 4.59
CA VAL A 75 12.88 -3.63 5.50
C VAL A 75 13.80 -3.99 6.67
N ILE A 76 15.02 -3.47 6.64
CA ILE A 76 16.11 -3.84 7.57
C ILE A 76 15.78 -3.38 9.01
N GLY A 77 14.85 -2.42 9.16
CA GLY A 77 14.23 -2.06 10.43
C GLY A 77 13.14 -0.99 10.23
N LEU A 78 12.05 -1.08 10.99
CA LEU A 78 10.96 -0.10 10.97
C LEU A 78 10.58 0.32 12.40
N PHE A 79 10.38 1.62 12.61
CA PHE A 79 9.81 2.17 13.83
C PHE A 79 8.78 3.23 13.49
N THR A 80 7.62 3.12 14.14
CA THR A 80 6.53 4.09 14.00
C THR A 80 6.28 4.74 15.35
N ARG A 81 6.21 6.07 15.35
CA ARG A 81 5.88 6.85 16.55
C ARG A 81 4.70 7.79 16.28
N ILE A 82 3.75 7.79 17.20
CA ILE A 82 2.67 8.77 17.21
C ILE A 82 3.17 10.05 17.86
N LEU A 83 3.02 11.18 17.17
CA LEU A 83 3.33 12.50 17.72
C LEU A 83 2.15 12.99 18.57
N ALA A 84 2.32 13.00 19.89
CA ALA A 84 1.37 13.67 20.78
C ALA A 84 1.46 15.20 20.61
N PRO A 85 0.37 15.98 20.84
CA PRO A 85 0.38 17.44 20.67
C PRO A 85 1.50 18.17 21.42
N THR A 86 1.91 17.63 22.58
CA THR A 86 3.02 18.16 23.40
C THR A 86 4.40 17.98 22.75
N ASN A 87 4.53 17.14 21.72
CA ASN A 87 5.75 16.86 20.95
C ASN A 87 5.73 17.46 19.54
N VAL A 88 4.72 18.26 19.19
CA VAL A 88 4.69 18.94 17.87
C VAL A 88 5.59 20.18 17.89
N SER A 89 5.92 20.70 19.07
CA SER A 89 6.71 21.92 19.27
C SER A 89 8.19 21.68 19.52
N ASN A 90 8.62 20.45 19.82
CA ASN A 90 10.03 20.12 20.02
C ASN A 90 10.65 19.61 18.71
N ARG A 91 11.80 20.18 18.31
CA ARG A 91 12.56 19.76 17.12
C ARG A 91 13.31 18.43 17.32
N THR A 92 13.01 17.70 18.39
CA THR A 92 13.74 16.51 18.82
C THR A 92 12.76 15.44 19.29
N PHE A 93 13.00 14.20 18.88
CA PHE A 93 12.24 13.04 19.31
C PHE A 93 13.17 11.96 19.87
N TYR A 94 12.66 11.20 20.83
CA TYR A 94 13.40 10.09 21.45
C TYR A 94 13.06 8.77 20.75
N ILE A 95 14.05 7.92 20.57
CA ILE A 95 13.86 6.61 19.93
C ILE A 95 14.30 5.55 20.95
N PRO A 96 13.48 4.53 21.23
CA PRO A 96 13.88 3.44 22.11
C PRO A 96 15.17 2.80 21.61
N ARG A 97 16.08 2.47 22.53
CA ARG A 97 17.39 1.90 22.20
C ARG A 97 17.30 0.67 21.28
N SER A 98 16.36 -0.22 21.58
CA SER A 98 16.11 -1.43 20.78
C SER A 98 15.70 -1.14 19.33
N CYS A 99 15.05 0.00 19.08
CA CYS A 99 14.70 0.45 17.73
C CYS A 99 15.89 1.12 17.06
N ALA A 100 16.65 1.92 17.80
CA ALA A 100 17.79 2.66 17.26
C ALA A 100 18.90 1.74 16.73
N GLU A 101 19.13 0.60 17.40
CA GLU A 101 20.16 -0.38 16.99
C GLU A 101 19.86 -1.06 15.63
N ASN A 102 18.59 -1.10 15.21
CA ASN A 102 18.18 -1.73 13.95
C ASN A 102 17.93 -0.73 12.81
N ILE A 103 17.76 0.57 13.12
CA ILE A 103 17.29 1.58 12.15
C ILE A 103 18.38 2.58 11.81
N PHE A 104 19.33 2.83 12.72
CA PHE A 104 20.44 3.73 12.46
C PHE A 104 21.73 2.95 12.24
N PRO A 105 22.64 3.47 11.39
CA PRO A 105 24.01 2.98 11.36
C PRO A 105 24.65 3.15 12.75
N PRO A 106 25.53 2.21 13.15
CA PRO A 106 26.21 2.28 14.45
C PRO A 106 26.90 3.63 14.65
N LEU A 107 26.57 4.30 15.75
CA LEU A 107 27.30 5.50 16.18
C LEU A 107 28.76 5.12 16.44
N GLY A 108 29.67 5.80 15.76
CA GLY A 108 31.11 5.69 16.00
C GLY A 108 31.52 6.21 17.38
N MET A 109 32.82 6.49 17.55
CA MET A 109 33.36 7.08 18.79
C MET A 109 32.89 8.52 19.04
N GLU A 110 32.20 9.14 18.07
CA GLU A 110 31.66 10.49 18.13
C GLU A 110 30.40 10.59 19.00
N ALA A 111 30.18 11.75 19.62
CA ALA A 111 29.01 12.01 20.46
C ALA A 111 27.70 12.12 19.65
N SER A 112 27.79 12.49 18.37
CA SER A 112 26.67 12.62 17.45
C SER A 112 27.08 12.31 16.00
N GLN A 113 26.11 11.93 15.17
CA GLN A 113 26.28 11.70 13.74
C GLN A 113 25.19 12.41 12.93
N HIS A 114 25.56 12.87 11.73
CA HIS A 114 24.63 13.47 10.77
C HIS A 114 24.05 12.40 9.85
N LEU A 115 22.75 12.44 9.63
CA LEU A 115 22.00 11.50 8.81
C LEU A 115 21.27 12.25 7.70
N PHE A 116 21.23 11.66 6.51
CA PHE A 116 20.40 12.08 5.40
C PHE A 116 19.32 11.03 5.19
N ILE A 117 18.07 11.45 5.18
CA ILE A 117 16.89 10.59 5.09
C ILE A 117 16.08 11.07 3.90
N ALA A 118 15.88 10.21 2.91
CA ALA A 118 14.96 10.50 1.81
C ALA A 118 13.52 10.28 2.28
N ASP A 119 12.63 11.22 1.97
CA ASP A 119 11.20 11.04 2.15
C ASP A 119 10.57 10.17 1.04
N VAL A 120 9.24 10.03 1.04
CA VAL A 120 8.50 9.24 0.03
C VAL A 120 8.57 9.83 -1.39
N HIS A 121 9.03 11.08 -1.52
CA HIS A 121 9.24 11.79 -2.77
C HIS A 121 10.72 11.79 -3.22
N GLY A 122 11.62 11.26 -2.39
CA GLY A 122 13.06 11.27 -2.62
C GLY A 122 13.74 12.58 -2.23
N GLU A 123 13.07 13.45 -1.46
CA GLU A 123 13.67 14.67 -0.93
C GLU A 123 14.51 14.36 0.32
N ASP A 124 15.75 14.84 0.34
CA ASP A 124 16.68 14.61 1.44
C ASP A 124 16.38 15.53 2.63
N VAL A 125 16.11 14.92 3.78
CA VAL A 125 15.96 15.58 5.08
C VAL A 125 17.17 15.26 5.94
N SER A 126 17.84 16.30 6.45
CA SER A 126 18.98 16.14 7.35
C SER A 126 18.55 16.05 8.81
N MET A 127 19.10 15.08 9.55
CA MET A 127 18.88 14.92 10.98
C MET A 127 20.19 14.69 11.73
N THR A 128 20.22 15.02 13.01
CA THR A 128 21.34 14.69 13.90
C THR A 128 20.89 13.64 14.91
N SER A 129 21.63 12.53 14.97
CA SER A 129 21.43 11.48 15.98
C SER A 129 22.57 11.53 16.99
N GLY A 130 22.27 11.34 18.27
CA GLY A 130 23.25 11.34 19.36
C GLY A 130 22.75 10.53 20.54
N ARG A 131 23.64 10.22 21.48
CA ARG A 131 23.23 9.58 22.75
C ARG A 131 22.62 10.64 23.65
N GLY A 132 21.34 10.45 24.00
CA GLY A 132 20.64 11.21 25.05
C GLY A 132 20.87 10.63 26.43
#